data_AF-A0A0B0MVM9-F1
#
_entry.id   AF-A0A0B0MVM9-F1
#
_cell.length_a   1.000
_cell.length_b   1.000
_cell.length_c   1.000
_cell.angle_alpha   90.00
_cell.angle_beta   90.00
_cell.angle_gamma   90.00
#
_symmetry.space_group_name_H-M   'P 1'
#
loop_
_entity.id
_entity.type
_entity.pdbx_description
1 polymer ?
#
loop_
_entity_poly.entity_id
_entity_poly.type
_entity_poly.pdbx_seq_one_letter_code
_entity_poly.pdbx_strand_id
1 'polypeptide(L)'
;MDVKRMFPWMRWMFQLHNSNHGSQTKMVSYLQRRKKNVYDGSEQVSTSINDAAMLLGENIRTVGLELSKSIASEKVIKESAKKLYLTLYKVEGLTEDECYRVLSKIPYHPMQMLIFFSLPSSVRLEWVGRFLSNH
;
A
#
# COMPACT_ATOMS: atom_id res chain seq x y z
N MET A 1 -9.28 17.78 68.67
CA MET A 1 -9.93 17.06 69.78
C MET A 1 -8.93 16.07 70.35
N ASP A 2 -8.75 16.05 71.67
CA ASP A 2 -7.81 15.16 72.34
C ASP A 2 -8.35 13.71 72.36
N VAL A 3 -7.66 12.80 71.67
CA VAL A 3 -8.08 11.42 71.39
C VAL A 3 -8.23 10.58 72.68
N LYS A 4 -7.74 11.10 73.80
CA LYS A 4 -7.80 10.46 75.12
C LYS A 4 -9.16 10.55 75.82
N ARG A 5 -10.14 11.29 75.29
CA ARG A 5 -11.51 11.40 75.83
C ARG A 5 -12.62 10.88 74.90
N MET A 6 -12.31 9.93 74.01
CA MET A 6 -13.33 9.33 73.13
C MET A 6 -13.90 8.04 73.73
N PHE A 7 -15.22 7.91 73.69
CA PHE A 7 -15.88 6.66 74.03
C PHE A 7 -15.47 5.54 73.05
N PRO A 8 -15.44 4.26 73.49
CA PRO A 8 -14.93 3.15 72.67
C PRO A 8 -15.57 3.03 71.27
N TRP A 9 -16.88 3.26 71.15
CA TRP A 9 -17.60 3.21 69.87
C TRP A 9 -17.22 4.37 68.93
N MET A 10 -16.98 5.56 69.45
CA MET A 10 -16.48 6.70 68.68
C MET A 10 -15.06 6.46 68.17
N ARG A 11 -14.23 5.78 68.96
CA ARG A 11 -12.87 5.39 68.56
C ARG A 11 -12.89 4.40 67.39
N TRP A 12 -13.83 3.45 67.41
CA TRP A 12 -14.03 2.49 66.34
C TRP A 12 -14.51 3.15 65.04
N MET A 13 -15.50 4.06 65.14
CA MET A 13 -15.98 4.84 63.99
C MET A 13 -14.88 5.74 63.39
N PHE A 14 -14.05 6.36 64.24
CA PHE A 14 -12.93 7.19 63.79
C PHE A 14 -11.84 6.36 63.11
N GLN A 15 -11.53 5.17 63.61
CA GLN A 15 -10.60 4.24 62.96
C GLN A 15 -11.14 3.72 61.63
N LEU A 16 -12.43 3.37 61.55
CA LEU A 16 -13.06 2.91 60.30
C LEU A 16 -13.00 4.00 59.21
N HIS A 17 -13.34 5.24 59.56
CA HIS A 17 -13.30 6.38 58.66
C HIS A 17 -11.87 6.69 58.18
N ASN A 18 -10.89 6.62 59.08
CA ASN A 18 -9.49 6.91 58.75
C ASN A 18 -8.81 5.78 57.96
N SER A 19 -9.20 4.52 58.19
CA SER A 19 -8.69 3.35 57.45
C SER A 19 -9.18 3.34 55.98
N ASN A 20 -10.42 3.77 55.74
CA ASN A 20 -10.95 3.97 54.39
C ASN A 20 -10.27 5.13 53.65
N HIS A 21 -10.01 6.26 54.34
CA HIS A 21 -9.25 7.37 53.76
C HIS A 21 -7.80 6.98 53.42
N GLY A 22 -7.12 6.24 54.29
CA GLY A 22 -5.76 5.74 54.04
C GLY A 22 -5.68 4.78 52.86
N SER A 23 -6.71 3.94 52.66
CA SER A 23 -6.77 2.99 51.56
C SER A 23 -7.09 3.67 50.22
N GLN A 24 -8.00 4.66 50.22
CA GLN A 24 -8.28 5.48 49.03
C GLN A 24 -7.07 6.32 48.61
N THR A 25 -6.36 6.93 49.56
CA THR A 25 -5.19 7.79 49.26
C THR A 25 -4.04 6.99 48.65
N LYS A 26 -3.81 5.75 49.15
CA LYS A 26 -2.83 4.82 48.56
C LYS A 26 -3.23 4.36 47.16
N MET A 27 -4.51 4.01 46.94
CA MET A 27 -5.02 3.66 45.61
C MET A 27 -4.88 4.81 44.60
N VAL A 28 -5.24 6.03 45.00
CA VAL A 28 -5.10 7.23 44.15
C VAL A 28 -3.64 7.50 43.81
N SER A 29 -2.72 7.35 44.76
CA SER A 29 -1.27 7.51 44.51
C SER A 29 -0.71 6.44 43.56
N TYR A 30 -1.16 5.19 43.66
CA TYR A 30 -0.75 4.10 42.77
C TYR A 30 -1.28 4.30 41.35
N LEU A 31 -2.54 4.76 41.22
CA LEU A 31 -3.14 5.11 39.94
C LEU A 31 -2.46 6.33 39.30
N GLN A 32 -2.15 7.38 40.05
CA GLN A 32 -1.39 8.53 39.55
C GLN A 32 0.04 8.16 39.12
N ARG A 33 0.72 7.27 39.85
CA ARG A 33 2.07 6.80 39.49
C ARG A 33 2.06 5.95 38.22
N ARG A 34 1.05 5.09 38.03
CA ARG A 34 0.83 4.39 36.75
C ARG A 34 0.50 5.36 35.62
N LYS A 35 -0.33 6.37 35.87
CA LYS A 35 -0.76 7.34 34.85
C LYS A 35 0.36 8.29 34.41
N LYS A 36 1.27 8.67 35.33
CA LYS A 36 2.41 9.55 35.04
C LYS A 36 3.57 8.85 34.33
N ASN A 37 3.79 7.55 34.57
CA ASN A 37 4.85 6.78 33.90
C ASN A 37 4.43 6.26 32.51
N VAL A 38 3.13 6.19 32.22
CA VAL A 38 2.62 5.78 30.90
C VAL A 38 2.63 6.93 29.91
N TYR A 39 2.52 8.18 30.37
CA TYR A 39 2.39 9.36 29.49
C TYR A 39 3.61 9.57 28.57
N ASP A 40 4.83 9.52 29.10
CA ASP A 40 6.07 9.73 28.34
C ASP A 40 6.36 8.62 27.31
N GLY A 41 6.15 7.35 27.69
CA GLY A 41 6.25 6.22 26.77
C GLY A 41 5.09 6.12 25.78
N SER A 42 3.90 6.56 26.16
CA SER A 42 2.71 6.55 25.28
C SER A 42 2.84 7.55 24.14
N GLU A 43 3.39 8.74 24.39
CA GLU A 43 3.64 9.72 23.32
C GLU A 43 4.66 9.18 22.29
N GLN A 44 5.74 8.53 22.76
CA GLN A 44 6.74 7.90 21.88
C GLN A 44 6.17 6.72 21.08
N VAL A 45 5.32 5.89 21.69
CA VAL A 45 4.61 4.79 21.01
C VAL A 45 3.61 5.33 20.00
N SER A 46 2.81 6.34 20.35
CA SER A 46 1.87 6.98 19.43
C SER A 46 2.57 7.63 18.23
N THR A 47 3.71 8.28 18.47
CA THR A 47 4.53 8.86 17.39
C THR A 47 5.08 7.77 16.48
N SER A 48 5.64 6.70 17.04
CA SER A 48 6.16 5.56 16.27
C SER A 48 5.06 4.86 15.45
N ILE A 49 3.84 4.74 16.00
CA ILE A 49 2.67 4.18 15.28
C ILE A 49 2.26 5.10 14.14
N ASN A 50 2.20 6.41 14.37
CA ASN A 50 1.86 7.38 13.34
C ASN A 50 2.90 7.38 12.21
N ASP A 51 4.19 7.34 12.55
CA ASP A 51 5.28 7.26 11.58
C ASP A 51 5.21 5.96 10.76
N ALA A 52 4.96 4.83 11.42
CA ALA A 52 4.74 3.55 10.74
C ALA A 52 3.50 3.58 9.83
N ALA A 53 2.42 4.22 10.26
CA ALA A 53 1.20 4.38 9.47
C ALA A 53 1.42 5.28 8.25
N MET A 54 2.18 6.37 8.40
CA MET A 54 2.58 7.24 7.30
C MET A 54 3.43 6.48 6.28
N LEU A 55 4.47 5.79 6.72
CA LEU A 55 5.34 4.98 5.85
C LEU A 55 4.54 3.88 5.12
N LEU A 56 3.61 3.21 5.81
CA LEU A 56 2.71 2.25 5.19
C LEU A 56 1.82 2.90 4.13
N GLY A 57 1.24 4.07 4.44
CA GLY A 57 0.40 4.82 3.51
C GLY A 57 1.15 5.26 2.25
N GLU A 58 2.40 5.69 2.39
CA GLU A 58 3.29 6.06 1.28
C GLU A 58 3.65 4.85 0.41
N ASN A 59 3.97 3.71 1.03
CA ASN A 59 4.26 2.47 0.31
C ASN A 59 3.02 1.97 -0.46
N ILE A 60 1.85 1.97 0.17
CA ILE A 60 0.58 1.61 -0.49
C ILE A 60 0.29 2.53 -1.67
N ARG A 61 0.47 3.85 -1.49
CA ARG A 61 0.29 4.82 -2.58
C ARG A 61 1.23 4.54 -3.75
N THR A 62 2.49 4.24 -3.45
CA THR A 62 3.52 3.97 -4.47
C THR A 62 3.19 2.71 -5.26
N VAL A 63 2.94 1.59 -4.57
CA VAL A 63 2.54 0.32 -5.20
C VAL A 63 1.23 0.49 -5.98
N GLY A 64 0.26 1.23 -5.45
CA GLY A 64 -0.99 1.52 -6.14
C GLY A 64 -0.79 2.28 -7.46
N LEU A 65 0.15 3.23 -7.51
CA LEU A 65 0.49 3.96 -8.73
C LEU A 65 1.17 3.05 -9.77
N GLU A 66 2.10 2.20 -9.34
CA GLU A 66 2.78 1.23 -10.23
C GLU A 66 1.79 0.21 -10.81
N LEU A 67 0.89 -0.32 -9.99
CA LEU A 67 -0.18 -1.22 -10.45
C LEU A 67 -1.11 -0.52 -11.45
N SER A 68 -1.50 0.73 -11.18
CA SER A 68 -2.32 1.51 -12.11
C SER A 68 -1.65 1.68 -13.47
N LYS A 69 -0.35 2.03 -13.49
CA LYS A 69 0.46 2.12 -14.72
C LYS A 69 0.58 0.77 -15.44
N SER A 70 0.76 -0.32 -14.68
CA SER A 70 0.85 -1.68 -15.23
C SER A 70 -0.46 -2.09 -15.90
N ILE A 71 -1.60 -1.88 -15.25
CA ILE A 71 -2.94 -2.19 -15.79
C ILE A 71 -3.20 -1.35 -17.06
N ALA A 72 -2.87 -0.07 -17.03
CA ALA A 72 -3.00 0.80 -18.21
C ALA A 72 -2.15 0.29 -19.38
N SER A 73 -0.91 -0.12 -19.12
CA SER A 73 0.00 -0.67 -20.13
C SER A 73 -0.50 -2.00 -20.69
N GLU A 74 -0.96 -2.91 -19.82
CA GLU A 74 -1.53 -4.20 -20.23
C GLU A 74 -2.76 -4.03 -21.12
N LYS A 75 -3.63 -3.07 -20.78
CA LYS A 75 -4.82 -2.75 -21.59
C LYS A 75 -4.41 -2.32 -23.01
N VAL A 76 -3.41 -1.45 -23.15
CA VAL A 76 -2.91 -1.00 -24.47
C VAL A 76 -2.34 -2.16 -25.27
N ILE A 77 -1.56 -3.05 -24.65
CA ILE A 77 -0.98 -4.24 -25.30
C ILE A 77 -2.10 -5.17 -25.79
N LYS A 78 -3.08 -5.48 -24.94
CA LYS A 78 -4.23 -6.32 -25.31
C LYS A 78 -5.05 -5.72 -26.45
N GLU A 79 -5.26 -4.40 -26.45
CA GLU A 79 -6.00 -3.71 -27.50
C GLU A 79 -5.24 -3.70 -28.83
N SER A 80 -3.92 -3.56 -28.77
CA SER A 80 -3.02 -3.66 -29.93
C SER A 80 -3.04 -5.07 -30.51
N ALA A 81 -2.99 -6.11 -29.67
CA ALA A 81 -3.04 -7.51 -30.10
C ALA A 81 -4.33 -7.83 -30.86
N LYS A 82 -5.49 -7.31 -30.41
CA LYS A 82 -6.77 -7.48 -31.11
C LYS A 82 -6.77 -6.86 -32.52
N LYS A 83 -6.06 -5.75 -32.71
CA LYS A 83 -6.00 -5.01 -33.97
C LYS A 83 -4.87 -5.51 -34.89
N LEU A 84 -3.98 -6.36 -34.38
CA LEU A 84 -2.74 -6.75 -35.05
C LEU A 84 -2.98 -7.44 -36.39
N TYR A 85 -3.78 -8.52 -36.39
CA TYR A 85 -4.08 -9.28 -37.60
C TYR A 85 -4.63 -8.38 -38.72
N LEU A 86 -5.67 -7.60 -38.41
CA LEU A 86 -6.30 -6.68 -39.36
C LEU A 86 -5.34 -5.61 -39.87
N THR A 87 -4.36 -5.21 -39.07
CA THR A 87 -3.39 -4.18 -39.46
C THR A 87 -2.29 -4.76 -40.32
N LEU A 88 -1.80 -5.96 -40.02
CA LEU A 88 -0.84 -6.69 -40.84
C LEU A 88 -1.41 -7.01 -42.22
N TYR A 89 -2.66 -7.46 -42.28
CA TYR A 89 -3.33 -7.76 -43.56
C TYR A 89 -3.48 -6.52 -44.47
N LYS A 90 -3.45 -5.31 -43.90
CA LYS A 90 -3.50 -4.05 -44.65
C LYS A 90 -2.12 -3.55 -45.10
N VAL A 91 -1.04 -4.22 -44.72
CA VAL A 91 0.31 -3.85 -45.16
C VAL A 91 0.49 -4.31 -46.60
N GLU A 92 0.50 -3.36 -47.53
CA GLU A 92 0.75 -3.64 -48.94
C GLU A 92 2.13 -4.29 -49.13
N GLY A 93 2.19 -5.32 -49.97
CA GLY A 93 3.41 -6.08 -50.26
C GLY A 93 3.76 -7.16 -49.23
N LEU A 94 3.01 -7.28 -48.13
CA LEU A 94 3.22 -8.35 -47.14
C LEU A 94 2.60 -9.66 -47.64
N THR A 95 3.37 -10.74 -47.65
CA THR A 95 2.84 -12.06 -48.00
C THR A 95 2.05 -12.69 -46.85
N GLU A 96 1.17 -13.65 -47.17
CA GLU A 96 0.40 -14.36 -46.15
C GLU A 96 1.31 -15.18 -45.20
N ASP A 97 2.37 -15.79 -45.71
CA ASP A 97 3.37 -16.50 -44.90
C ASP A 97 4.06 -15.56 -43.89
N GLU A 98 4.56 -14.42 -44.36
CA GLU A 98 5.17 -13.41 -43.49
C GLU A 98 4.18 -12.90 -42.44
N CYS A 99 2.91 -12.73 -42.80
CA CYS A 99 1.85 -12.36 -41.85
C CYS A 99 1.73 -13.40 -40.71
N TYR A 100 1.65 -14.69 -41.02
CA TYR A 100 1.60 -15.74 -39.99
C TYR A 100 2.89 -15.84 -39.17
N ARG A 101 4.05 -15.64 -39.80
CA ARG A 101 5.34 -15.58 -39.09
C ARG A 101 5.40 -14.41 -38.12
N VAL A 102 4.91 -13.24 -38.50
CA VAL A 102 4.82 -12.10 -37.57
C VAL A 102 3.83 -12.40 -36.46
N LEU A 103 2.65 -12.92 -36.77
CA LEU A 103 1.61 -13.22 -35.78
C LEU A 103 2.06 -14.26 -34.74
N SER A 104 2.89 -15.22 -35.14
CA SER A 104 3.45 -16.19 -34.20
C SER A 104 4.58 -15.61 -33.35
N LYS A 105 5.36 -14.64 -33.86
CA LYS A 105 6.52 -14.07 -33.15
C LYS A 105 6.19 -12.84 -32.30
N ILE A 106 5.46 -11.87 -32.84
CA ILE A 106 5.25 -10.55 -32.24
C ILE A 106 4.54 -10.54 -30.88
N PRO A 107 3.65 -11.50 -30.51
CA PRO A 107 3.06 -11.53 -29.17
C PRO A 107 4.09 -11.72 -28.05
N TYR A 108 5.23 -12.35 -28.34
CA TYR A 108 6.35 -12.51 -27.39
C TYR A 108 7.22 -11.24 -27.28
N HIS A 109 6.96 -10.24 -28.12
CA HIS A 109 7.70 -8.98 -28.16
C HIS A 109 6.72 -7.79 -28.12
N PRO A 110 6.03 -7.55 -26.99
CA PRO A 110 4.96 -6.54 -26.91
C PRO A 110 5.42 -5.13 -27.27
N MET A 111 6.68 -4.77 -26.98
CA MET A 111 7.23 -3.47 -27.39
C MET A 111 7.38 -3.35 -28.92
N GLN A 112 7.73 -4.44 -29.61
CA GLN A 112 7.80 -4.45 -31.08
C GLN A 112 6.41 -4.27 -31.70
N MET A 113 5.38 -4.86 -31.08
CA MET A 113 3.98 -4.61 -31.47
C MET A 113 3.61 -3.13 -31.32
N LEU A 114 3.96 -2.48 -30.21
CA LEU A 114 3.67 -1.05 -30.02
C LEU A 114 4.43 -0.16 -31.02
N ILE A 115 5.69 -0.50 -31.31
CA ILE A 115 6.49 0.18 -32.35
C ILE A 115 5.79 0.04 -33.71
N PHE A 116 5.41 -1.18 -34.11
CA PHE A 116 4.70 -1.43 -35.37
C PHE A 116 3.45 -0.55 -35.54
N PHE A 117 2.62 -0.42 -34.50
CA PHE A 117 1.44 0.44 -34.54
C PHE A 117 1.77 1.93 -34.61
N SER A 118 2.90 2.35 -34.03
CA SER A 118 3.36 3.73 -34.04
C SER A 118 4.00 4.15 -35.37
N LEU A 119 4.38 3.18 -36.21
CA LEU A 119 5.00 3.45 -37.51
C LEU A 119 3.99 3.95 -38.56
N PRO A 120 4.39 4.91 -39.42
CA PRO A 120 3.65 5.25 -40.63
C PRO A 120 3.43 4.03 -41.53
N SER A 121 2.32 3.98 -42.25
CA SER A 121 1.98 2.82 -43.10
C SER A 121 3.07 2.48 -44.12
N SER A 122 3.74 3.50 -44.67
CA SER A 122 4.79 3.34 -45.70
C SER A 122 6.02 2.58 -45.25
N VAL A 123 6.33 2.57 -43.94
CA VAL A 123 7.55 1.92 -43.41
C VAL A 123 7.27 0.58 -42.73
N ARG A 124 5.98 0.18 -42.64
CA ARG A 124 5.58 -1.05 -41.93
C ARG A 124 6.08 -2.31 -42.63
N LEU A 125 6.09 -2.35 -43.96
CA LEU A 125 6.59 -3.51 -44.71
C LEU A 125 8.07 -3.75 -44.44
N GLU A 126 8.88 -2.69 -44.52
CA GLU A 126 10.31 -2.75 -44.25
C GLU A 126 10.58 -3.19 -42.80
N TRP A 127 9.82 -2.64 -41.85
CA TRP A 127 9.92 -3.03 -40.45
C TRP A 127 9.61 -4.52 -40.25
N VAL A 128 8.56 -5.04 -40.91
CA VAL A 128 8.21 -6.47 -40.84
C VAL A 128 9.36 -7.34 -41.35
N GLY A 129 9.95 -6.98 -42.49
CA GLY A 129 11.12 -7.68 -43.02
C GLY A 129 12.26 -7.74 -42.01
N ARG A 130 12.65 -6.60 -41.43
CA ARG A 130 13.71 -6.53 -40.40
C ARG A 130 13.35 -7.32 -39.14
N PHE A 131 12.10 -7.26 -38.70
CA PHE A 131 11.62 -7.97 -37.51
C PHE A 131 11.68 -9.50 -37.69
N LEU A 132 11.34 -10.00 -38.89
CA LEU A 132 11.41 -11.43 -39.21
C LEU A 132 12.84 -11.92 -39.43
N SER A 133 13.74 -11.06 -39.93
CA SER A 133 15.16 -11.40 -40.15
C SER A 133 15.98 -11.44 -38.87
N ASN A 134 15.64 -10.64 -37.86
CA ASN A 134 16.31 -10.71 -36.55
C ASN A 134 15.87 -11.99 -35.85
N HIS A 135 16.79 -12.95 -35.68
CA HIS A 135 16.54 -14.25 -35.05
C HIS A 135 16.07 -14.11 -33.60
#